data_AF-A0A813MDY1-F1
#
_entry.id   AF-A0A813MDY1-F1
#
_cell.length_a   1.000
_cell.length_b   1.000
_cell.length_c   1.000
_cell.angle_alpha   90.00
_cell.angle_beta   90.00
_cell.angle_gamma   90.00
#
_symmetry.space_group_name_H-M   'P 1'
#
loop_
_entity.id
_entity.type
_entity.pdbx_description
1 polymer ?
#
loop_
_entity_poly.entity_id
_entity_poly.type
_entity_poly.pdbx_seq_one_letter_code
_entity_poly.pdbx_strand_id
1 'polypeptide(L)'
;MNVTFFQNRTFIYNSTESLSLRITDIGNSFILPPICFIGIILNLINILVLLQPELKDEINKFMLINSILDLKFLLICSVTFIIRCGSFCQFGYTYISKFYELYIYLFVGNSILLFATLMEILVSLNRLFSFSTSPNLIFKKFNKLNAMLKCVILIIFSLFINFPSYILTRSVQRIGILETKSKTGLVNYKELYIVGNNRLGKDPLFTILLFLLTLFRGIFFLAILFILNIIIGYKFRLQMHKKTKILPDGLSILNSKSIIKTKVAEEKVTKMIMLMCMLYLFGNVPNSISPILFTLKYEILAYNKYVIFGNVMLFASRGSYFFVYLYFNKNFKNALIRIIQKILMVNRTITKFESEIDTKNSTQMAK
;
A
#
# COMPACT_ATOMS: atom_id res chain seq x y z
N MET A 1 11.76 24.14 33.92
CA MET A 1 11.10 23.43 32.81
C MET A 1 9.69 23.99 32.70
N ASN A 2 9.40 24.86 31.73
CA ASN A 2 8.08 25.48 31.62
C ASN A 2 7.07 24.43 31.13
N VAL A 3 6.30 23.87 32.07
CA VAL A 3 5.12 23.07 31.75
C VAL A 3 4.10 24.04 31.17
N THR A 4 4.01 24.09 29.84
CA THR A 4 2.88 24.77 29.19
C THR A 4 1.63 24.00 29.56
N PHE A 5 0.88 24.53 30.52
CA PHE A 5 -0.47 24.08 30.82
C PHE A 5 -1.30 24.29 29.55
N PHE A 6 -1.62 23.19 28.87
CA PHE A 6 -2.68 23.22 27.89
C PHE A 6 -3.95 23.61 28.65
N GLN A 7 -4.48 24.79 28.30
CA GLN A 7 -5.77 25.29 28.73
C GLN A 7 -6.77 24.13 28.78
N ASN A 8 -7.37 23.90 29.96
CA ASN A 8 -8.38 22.87 30.22
C ASN A 8 -9.45 22.89 29.12
N ARG A 9 -9.29 22.09 28.06
CA ARG A 9 -10.39 21.76 27.17
C ARG A 9 -11.26 20.79 27.94
N THR A 10 -12.29 21.31 28.60
CA THR A 10 -13.39 20.50 29.10
C THR A 10 -14.01 19.78 27.91
N PHE A 11 -13.72 18.48 27.76
CA PHE A 11 -14.40 17.64 26.79
C PHE A 11 -15.87 17.57 27.18
N ILE A 12 -16.70 18.35 26.49
CA ILE A 12 -18.16 18.22 26.60
C ILE A 12 -18.52 16.86 26.01
N TYR A 13 -18.89 15.91 26.86
CA TYR A 13 -19.47 14.64 26.44
C TYR A 13 -20.69 14.94 25.56
N ASN A 14 -20.79 14.31 24.38
CA ASN A 14 -21.77 14.53 23.30
C ASN A 14 -21.50 15.71 22.35
N SER A 15 -20.32 16.34 22.38
CA SER A 15 -19.92 17.27 21.31
C SER A 15 -19.66 16.54 19.99
N THR A 16 -19.81 17.25 18.87
CA THR A 16 -19.48 16.75 17.51
C THR A 16 -18.04 16.24 17.41
N GLU A 17 -17.10 16.83 18.16
CA GLU A 17 -15.71 16.39 18.26
C GLU A 17 -15.61 14.98 18.87
N SER A 18 -16.34 14.72 19.96
CA SER A 18 -16.35 13.41 20.63
C SER A 18 -16.89 12.30 19.73
N LEU A 19 -17.93 12.60 18.93
CA LEU A 19 -18.48 11.68 17.95
C LEU A 19 -17.47 11.38 16.83
N SER A 20 -16.77 12.42 16.34
CA SER A 20 -15.78 12.29 15.27
C SER A 20 -14.58 11.40 15.67
N LEU A 21 -14.14 11.49 16.93
CA LEU A 21 -13.07 10.67 17.49
C LEU A 21 -13.52 9.20 17.60
N ARG A 22 -14.75 8.95 18.08
CA ARG A 22 -15.32 7.60 18.15
C ARG A 22 -15.41 6.93 16.78
N ILE A 23 -15.83 7.65 15.74
CA ILE A 23 -15.88 7.11 14.37
C ILE A 23 -14.47 6.68 13.91
N THR A 24 -13.47 7.50 14.19
CA THR A 24 -12.08 7.21 13.83
C THR A 24 -11.56 5.99 14.58
N ASP A 25 -11.86 5.89 15.87
CA ASP A 25 -11.47 4.76 16.71
C ASP A 25 -12.13 3.46 16.24
N ILE A 26 -13.42 3.49 15.90
CA ILE A 26 -14.15 2.33 15.36
C ILE A 26 -13.54 1.90 14.02
N GLY A 27 -13.30 2.85 13.11
CA GLY A 27 -12.70 2.56 11.81
C GLY A 27 -11.33 1.91 11.93
N ASN A 28 -10.46 2.47 12.78
CA ASN A 28 -9.10 1.96 12.98
C ASN A 28 -9.06 0.63 13.75
N SER A 29 -10.00 0.39 14.66
CA SER A 29 -9.97 -0.79 15.54
C SER A 29 -10.74 -1.99 14.99
N PHE A 30 -11.78 -1.76 14.17
CA PHE A 30 -12.67 -2.83 13.72
C PHE A 30 -12.78 -2.96 12.20
N ILE A 31 -12.70 -1.88 11.43
CA ILE A 31 -12.89 -1.91 9.97
C ILE A 31 -11.58 -2.19 9.24
N LEU A 32 -10.54 -1.44 9.54
CA LEU A 32 -9.25 -1.57 8.85
C LEU A 32 -8.49 -2.88 9.15
N PRO A 33 -8.50 -3.45 10.38
CA PRO A 33 -7.71 -4.66 10.65
C PRO A 33 -8.12 -5.88 9.83
N PRO A 34 -9.42 -6.21 9.64
CA PRO A 34 -9.83 -7.31 8.75
C PRO A 34 -9.39 -7.09 7.29
N ILE A 35 -9.53 -5.87 6.76
CA ILE A 35 -9.10 -5.53 5.39
C ILE A 35 -7.59 -5.70 5.25
N CYS A 36 -6.83 -5.22 6.23
CA CYS A 36 -5.38 -5.37 6.27
C CYS A 36 -4.96 -6.84 6.32
N PHE A 37 -5.61 -7.64 7.17
CA PHE A 37 -5.33 -9.06 7.32
C PHE A 37 -5.60 -9.84 6.02
N ILE A 38 -6.73 -9.58 5.35
CA ILE A 38 -7.02 -10.13 4.02
C ILE A 38 -5.92 -9.70 3.03
N GLY A 39 -5.54 -8.42 3.02
CA GLY A 39 -4.48 -7.91 2.15
C GLY A 39 -3.13 -8.59 2.38
N ILE A 40 -2.76 -8.90 3.63
CA ILE A 40 -1.55 -9.64 3.98
C ILE A 40 -1.60 -11.05 3.38
N ILE A 41 -2.70 -11.79 3.57
CA ILE A 41 -2.88 -13.13 3.02
C ILE A 41 -2.77 -13.10 1.49
N LEU A 42 -3.48 -12.19 0.84
CA LEU A 42 -3.49 -12.08 -0.63
C LEU A 42 -2.10 -11.76 -1.19
N ASN A 43 -1.34 -10.87 -0.53
CA ASN A 43 0.02 -10.56 -0.97
C ASN A 43 1.02 -11.70 -0.70
N LEU A 44 0.87 -12.45 0.39
CA LEU A 44 1.66 -13.67 0.60
C LEU A 44 1.40 -14.70 -0.50
N ILE A 45 0.13 -14.93 -0.85
CA ILE A 45 -0.22 -15.82 -1.96
C ILE A 45 0.37 -15.32 -3.28
N ASN A 46 0.24 -14.01 -3.59
CA ASN A 46 0.87 -13.42 -4.79
C ASN A 46 2.37 -13.71 -4.85
N ILE A 47 3.09 -13.48 -3.75
CA ILE A 47 4.55 -13.73 -3.69
C ILE A 47 4.86 -15.21 -3.93
N LEU A 48 4.17 -16.13 -3.26
CA LEU A 48 4.37 -17.58 -3.43
C LEU A 48 4.13 -18.04 -4.88
N VAL A 49 3.12 -17.48 -5.53
CA VAL A 49 2.82 -17.79 -6.94
C VAL A 49 3.88 -17.17 -7.86
N LEU A 50 4.23 -15.90 -7.68
CA LEU A 50 5.18 -15.17 -8.55
C LEU A 50 6.62 -15.66 -8.44
N LEU A 51 6.98 -16.34 -7.34
CA LEU A 51 8.28 -17.00 -7.19
C LEU A 51 8.41 -18.29 -8.03
N GLN A 52 7.32 -18.79 -8.62
CA GLN A 52 7.39 -19.98 -9.49
C GLN A 52 8.26 -19.69 -10.73
N PRO A 53 9.11 -20.65 -11.14
CA PRO A 53 10.10 -20.43 -12.20
C PRO A 53 9.49 -20.15 -13.58
N GLU A 54 8.24 -20.51 -13.80
CA GLU A 54 7.50 -20.24 -15.04
C GLU A 54 7.04 -18.79 -15.18
N LEU A 55 7.11 -18.00 -14.11
CA LEU A 55 6.68 -16.61 -14.08
C LEU A 55 7.88 -15.64 -14.05
N LYS A 56 9.03 -16.01 -14.64
CA LYS A 56 10.26 -15.19 -14.63
C LYS A 56 10.24 -13.96 -15.55
N ASP A 57 9.14 -13.68 -16.23
CA ASP A 57 9.00 -12.50 -17.10
C ASP A 57 9.23 -11.18 -16.34
N GLU A 58 9.75 -10.16 -17.03
CA GLU A 58 10.05 -8.86 -16.43
C GLU A 58 8.84 -8.21 -15.74
N ILE A 59 7.65 -8.37 -16.33
CA ILE A 59 6.40 -7.86 -15.76
C ILE A 59 6.12 -8.54 -14.43
N ASN A 60 6.24 -9.87 -14.36
CA ASN A 60 5.99 -10.62 -13.12
C ASN A 60 7.02 -10.28 -12.02
N LYS A 61 8.28 -9.96 -12.38
CA LYS A 61 9.27 -9.45 -11.42
C LYS A 61 8.83 -8.13 -10.81
N PHE A 62 8.28 -7.22 -11.61
CA PHE A 62 7.72 -5.98 -11.10
C PHE A 62 6.53 -6.23 -10.17
N MET A 63 5.62 -7.12 -10.58
CA MET A 63 4.47 -7.52 -9.77
C MET A 63 4.88 -8.14 -8.43
N LEU A 64 5.98 -8.91 -8.43
CA LEU A 64 6.56 -9.46 -7.21
C LEU A 64 7.07 -8.35 -6.30
N ILE A 65 7.78 -7.36 -6.83
CA ILE A 65 8.26 -6.20 -6.06
C ILE A 65 7.07 -5.45 -5.44
N ASN A 66 6.02 -5.16 -6.22
CA ASN A 66 4.81 -4.50 -5.71
C ASN A 66 4.15 -5.31 -4.58
N SER A 67 3.99 -6.63 -4.77
CA SER A 67 3.40 -7.49 -3.74
C SER A 67 4.23 -7.51 -2.44
N ILE A 68 5.57 -7.45 -2.55
CA ILE A 68 6.47 -7.33 -1.40
C ILE A 68 6.31 -5.96 -0.71
N LEU A 69 6.18 -4.87 -1.47
CA LEU A 69 5.99 -3.53 -0.92
C LEU A 69 4.65 -3.39 -0.22
N ASP A 70 3.59 -3.91 -0.82
CA ASP A 70 2.25 -3.93 -0.25
C ASP A 70 2.20 -4.78 1.02
N LEU A 71 2.83 -5.96 1.03
CA LEU A 71 2.98 -6.78 2.22
C LEU A 71 3.71 -6.04 3.34
N LYS A 72 4.85 -5.40 3.05
CA LYS A 72 5.61 -4.63 4.05
C LYS A 72 4.79 -3.48 4.62
N PHE A 73 4.10 -2.73 3.77
CA PHE A 73 3.23 -1.64 4.20
C PHE A 73 2.10 -2.14 5.10
N LEU A 74 1.40 -3.22 4.70
CA LEU A 74 0.32 -3.79 5.49
C LEU A 74 0.81 -4.38 6.82
N LEU A 75 1.98 -5.01 6.86
CA LEU A 75 2.59 -5.48 8.11
C LEU A 75 2.88 -4.31 9.07
N ILE A 76 3.46 -3.22 8.58
CA ILE A 76 3.68 -2.01 9.39
C ILE A 76 2.34 -1.47 9.93
N CYS A 77 1.30 -1.45 9.10
CA CYS A 77 -0.02 -0.99 9.51
C CYS A 77 -0.70 -1.94 10.51
N SER A 78 -0.50 -3.25 10.39
CA SER A 78 -1.11 -4.25 11.27
C SER A 78 -0.71 -4.05 12.73
N VAL A 79 0.58 -3.75 12.96
CA VAL A 79 1.09 -3.41 14.29
C VAL A 79 0.47 -2.10 14.78
N THR A 80 0.27 -1.11 13.90
CA THR A 80 -0.42 0.14 14.26
C THR A 80 -1.82 -0.12 14.81
N PHE A 81 -2.57 -1.11 14.32
CA PHE A 81 -3.92 -1.39 14.84
C PHE A 81 -3.93 -1.95 16.25
N ILE A 82 -2.94 -2.78 16.60
CA ILE A 82 -2.75 -3.29 17.96
C ILE A 82 -2.45 -2.12 18.91
N ILE A 83 -1.66 -1.16 18.43
CA ILE A 83 -1.20 -0.03 19.23
C ILE A 83 -2.24 1.10 19.32
N ARG A 84 -2.94 1.42 18.22
CA ARG A 84 -3.98 2.46 18.09
C ARG A 84 -5.38 1.89 18.33
N CYS A 85 -5.57 1.28 19.47
CA CYS A 85 -6.89 0.99 20.06
C CYS A 85 -7.69 2.26 20.42
N GLY A 86 -7.15 3.47 20.22
CA GLY A 86 -7.85 4.72 20.46
C GLY A 86 -8.33 4.89 21.90
N SER A 87 -9.57 5.34 22.07
CA SER A 87 -10.23 5.42 23.38
C SER A 87 -10.44 4.05 24.06
N PHE A 88 -10.28 2.93 23.35
CA PHE A 88 -10.48 1.60 23.91
C PHE A 88 -9.29 1.08 24.73
N CYS A 89 -8.08 1.65 24.60
CA CYS A 89 -6.97 1.25 25.46
C CYS A 89 -5.95 2.38 25.72
N GLN A 90 -5.36 2.37 26.91
CA GLN A 90 -4.39 3.40 27.33
C GLN A 90 -3.05 3.29 26.60
N PHE A 91 -2.74 2.11 26.03
CA PHE A 91 -1.46 1.84 25.37
C PHE A 91 -1.18 2.78 24.19
N GLY A 92 -2.24 3.24 23.50
CA GLY A 92 -2.14 4.16 22.37
C GLY A 92 -1.54 5.53 22.69
N TYR A 93 -1.45 5.89 23.98
CA TYR A 93 -0.87 7.14 24.47
C TYR A 93 0.51 6.99 25.10
N THR A 94 1.12 5.80 25.04
CA THR A 94 2.49 5.58 25.54
C THR A 94 3.53 6.17 24.60
N TYR A 95 4.74 6.45 25.12
CA TYR A 95 5.86 6.92 24.31
C TYR A 95 6.19 5.95 23.17
N ILE A 96 6.24 4.63 23.47
CA ILE A 96 6.53 3.57 22.49
C ILE A 96 5.51 3.58 21.35
N SER A 97 4.22 3.68 21.70
CA SER A 97 3.13 3.81 20.73
C SER A 97 3.33 5.01 19.80
N LYS A 98 3.57 6.21 20.36
CA LYS A 98 3.73 7.43 19.56
C LYS A 98 5.03 7.48 18.77
N PHE A 99 6.09 6.86 19.28
CA PHE A 99 7.33 6.68 18.55
C PHE A 99 7.12 5.79 17.33
N TYR A 100 6.45 4.64 17.51
CA TYR A 100 6.09 3.74 16.41
C TYR A 100 5.21 4.46 15.37
N GLU A 101 4.18 5.17 15.85
CA GLU A 101 3.27 5.95 15.01
C GLU A 101 4.04 6.96 14.13
N LEU A 102 4.96 7.73 14.70
CA LEU A 102 5.69 8.76 13.97
C LEU A 102 6.76 8.20 13.03
N TYR A 103 7.64 7.34 13.52
CA TYR A 103 8.84 6.96 12.78
C TYR A 103 8.65 5.71 11.93
N ILE A 104 7.82 4.76 12.36
CA ILE A 104 7.62 3.52 11.61
C ILE A 104 6.39 3.64 10.72
N TYR A 105 5.24 3.95 11.29
CA TYR A 105 4.00 4.02 10.52
C TYR A 105 3.98 5.24 9.59
N LEU A 106 4.17 6.46 10.12
CA LEU A 106 4.12 7.66 9.30
C LEU A 106 5.35 7.82 8.40
N PHE A 107 6.57 7.80 8.93
CA PHE A 107 7.75 8.02 8.08
C PHE A 107 8.04 6.84 7.14
N VAL A 108 8.33 5.64 7.67
CA VAL A 108 8.65 4.47 6.81
C VAL A 108 7.47 4.06 5.95
N GLY A 109 6.24 4.06 6.49
CA GLY A 109 5.03 3.75 5.71
C GLY A 109 4.83 4.68 4.52
N ASN A 110 4.92 6.01 4.69
CA ASN A 110 4.79 6.95 3.57
C ASN A 110 5.97 6.87 2.59
N SER A 111 7.18 6.53 3.05
CA SER A 111 8.32 6.27 2.16
C SER A 111 8.09 5.01 1.30
N ILE A 112 7.51 3.95 1.84
CA ILE A 112 7.14 2.75 1.07
C ILE A 112 6.05 3.08 0.05
N LEU A 113 5.03 3.85 0.42
CA LEU A 113 3.97 4.27 -0.49
C LEU A 113 4.52 5.11 -1.66
N LEU A 114 5.40 6.08 -1.37
CA LEU A 114 6.05 6.88 -2.41
C LEU A 114 6.96 6.01 -3.30
N PHE A 115 7.71 5.09 -2.70
CA PHE A 115 8.54 4.15 -3.47
C PHE A 115 7.68 3.30 -4.41
N ALA A 116 6.56 2.76 -3.95
CA ALA A 116 5.61 2.02 -4.79
C ALA A 116 5.08 2.89 -5.95
N THR A 117 4.69 4.14 -5.70
CA THR A 117 4.25 5.08 -6.76
C THR A 117 5.34 5.29 -7.80
N LEU A 118 6.59 5.51 -7.37
CA LEU A 118 7.71 5.72 -8.29
C LEU A 118 8.05 4.47 -9.10
N MET A 119 7.89 3.29 -8.50
CA MET A 119 8.02 2.01 -9.19
C MET A 119 6.94 1.83 -10.28
N GLU A 120 5.68 2.19 -10.00
CA GLU A 120 4.59 2.20 -10.99
C GLU A 120 4.84 3.20 -12.13
N ILE A 121 5.37 4.39 -11.81
CA ILE A 121 5.79 5.37 -12.83
C ILE A 121 6.92 4.79 -13.69
N LEU A 122 7.92 4.18 -13.06
CA LEU A 122 9.05 3.58 -13.78
C LEU A 122 8.59 2.48 -14.75
N VAL A 123 7.66 1.62 -14.34
CA VAL A 123 7.11 0.58 -15.23
C VAL A 123 6.23 1.16 -16.31
N SER A 124 5.41 2.15 -16.00
CA SER A 124 4.63 2.88 -17.00
C SER A 124 5.55 3.52 -18.05
N LEU A 125 6.65 4.13 -17.63
CA LEU A 125 7.66 4.68 -18.54
C LEU A 125 8.30 3.58 -19.39
N ASN A 126 8.78 2.49 -18.78
CA ASN A 126 9.38 1.37 -19.53
C ASN A 126 8.40 0.83 -20.59
N ARG A 127 7.12 0.72 -20.25
CA ARG A 127 6.08 0.29 -21.19
C ARG A 127 5.84 1.31 -22.29
N LEU A 128 5.78 2.60 -21.96
CA LEU A 128 5.64 3.67 -22.95
C LEU A 128 6.79 3.66 -23.97
N PHE A 129 8.02 3.41 -23.51
CA PHE A 129 9.18 3.30 -24.40
C PHE A 129 9.18 2.02 -25.23
N SER A 130 8.65 0.90 -24.72
CA SER A 130 8.48 -0.30 -25.53
C SER A 130 7.54 -0.09 -26.73
N PHE A 131 6.66 0.91 -26.65
CA PHE A 131 5.79 1.31 -27.76
C PHE A 131 6.38 2.38 -28.68
N SER A 132 7.50 3.00 -28.32
CA SER A 132 8.16 4.03 -29.13
C SER A 132 9.18 3.39 -30.06
N THR A 133 9.05 3.62 -31.37
CA THR A 133 9.97 3.10 -32.40
C THR A 133 11.39 3.65 -32.26
N SER A 134 11.55 4.85 -31.71
CA SER A 134 12.85 5.43 -31.34
C SER A 134 12.89 5.67 -29.83
N PRO A 135 13.50 4.77 -29.04
CA PRO A 135 13.77 5.08 -27.63
C PRO A 135 14.81 6.20 -27.56
N ASN A 136 14.48 7.30 -26.87
CA ASN A 136 15.41 8.38 -26.59
C ASN A 136 16.73 7.84 -26.00
N LEU A 137 17.87 8.37 -26.44
CA LEU A 137 19.22 7.92 -26.02
C LEU A 137 19.39 7.88 -24.50
N ILE A 138 18.81 8.86 -23.79
CA ILE A 138 18.82 8.94 -22.32
C ILE A 138 18.13 7.72 -21.69
N PHE A 139 16.99 7.31 -22.23
CA PHE A 139 16.26 6.13 -21.75
C PHE A 139 16.97 4.82 -22.06
N LYS A 140 17.65 4.74 -23.20
CA LYS A 140 18.50 3.57 -23.51
C LYS A 140 19.62 3.42 -22.48
N LYS A 141 20.25 4.53 -22.06
CA LYS A 141 21.25 4.53 -20.98
C LYS A 141 20.64 4.16 -19.64
N PHE A 142 19.49 4.75 -19.28
CA PHE A 142 18.82 4.43 -18.02
C PHE A 142 18.36 2.97 -17.97
N ASN A 143 17.85 2.41 -19.07
CA ASN A 143 17.45 1.00 -19.12
C ASN A 143 18.62 0.04 -18.94
N LYS A 144 19.83 0.42 -19.35
CA LYS A 144 21.05 -0.36 -19.10
C LYS A 144 21.47 -0.39 -17.62
N LEU A 145 21.00 0.53 -16.78
CA LEU A 145 21.30 0.46 -15.34
C LEU A 145 20.70 -0.81 -14.75
N ASN A 146 21.47 -1.44 -13.84
CA ASN A 146 21.01 -2.60 -13.09
C ASN A 146 19.69 -2.27 -12.35
N ALA A 147 18.71 -3.16 -12.45
CA ALA A 147 17.42 -3.01 -11.77
C ALA A 147 17.55 -2.76 -10.27
N MET A 148 18.56 -3.39 -9.63
CA MET A 148 18.87 -3.18 -8.22
C MET A 148 19.25 -1.73 -7.91
N LEU A 149 20.11 -1.13 -8.74
CA LEU A 149 20.56 0.24 -8.56
C LEU A 149 19.38 1.23 -8.72
N LYS A 150 18.48 0.99 -9.69
CA LYS A 150 17.25 1.79 -9.85
C LYS A 150 16.40 1.76 -8.58
N CYS A 151 16.20 0.57 -8.00
CA CYS A 151 15.43 0.42 -6.76
C CYS A 151 16.09 1.18 -5.61
N VAL A 152 17.40 1.08 -5.44
CA VAL A 152 18.14 1.80 -4.38
C VAL A 152 17.99 3.32 -4.53
N ILE A 153 18.14 3.87 -5.74
CA ILE A 153 17.97 5.30 -6.00
C ILE A 153 16.55 5.75 -5.62
N LEU A 154 15.53 5.00 -6.03
CA LEU A 154 14.14 5.33 -5.74
C LEU A 154 13.82 5.24 -4.23
N ILE A 155 14.41 4.29 -3.50
CA ILE A 155 14.27 4.20 -2.04
C ILE A 155 14.90 5.42 -1.36
N ILE A 156 16.14 5.78 -1.71
CA ILE A 156 16.84 6.94 -1.16
C ILE A 156 16.04 8.21 -1.41
N PHE A 157 15.55 8.39 -2.64
CA PHE A 157 14.71 9.53 -3.01
C PHE A 157 13.40 9.57 -2.20
N SER A 158 12.76 8.41 -1.99
CA SER A 158 11.51 8.32 -1.22
C SER A 158 11.70 8.61 0.27
N LEU A 159 12.85 8.25 0.84
CA LEU A 159 13.23 8.61 2.21
C LEU A 159 13.51 10.12 2.31
N PHE A 160 14.30 10.66 1.38
CA PHE A 160 14.68 12.06 1.36
C PHE A 160 13.47 13.00 1.26
N ILE A 161 12.50 12.72 0.39
CA ILE A 161 11.27 13.53 0.25
C ILE A 161 10.43 13.52 1.54
N ASN A 162 10.34 12.39 2.23
CA ASN A 162 9.52 12.27 3.44
C ASN A 162 10.24 12.76 4.71
N PHE A 163 11.57 12.89 4.67
CA PHE A 163 12.38 13.26 5.83
C PHE A 163 11.98 14.61 6.46
N PRO A 164 11.79 15.72 5.70
CA PRO A 164 11.35 16.98 6.28
C PRO A 164 9.99 16.92 6.98
N SER A 165 9.06 16.11 6.45
CA SER A 165 7.68 16.02 6.96
C SER A 165 7.54 15.30 8.29
N TYR A 166 8.43 14.36 8.60
CA TYR A 166 8.27 13.50 9.76
C TYR A 166 9.44 13.56 10.74
N ILE A 167 10.67 13.69 10.24
CA ILE A 167 11.86 13.72 11.11
C ILE A 167 12.16 15.15 11.57
N LEU A 168 12.16 16.11 10.64
CA LEU A 168 12.57 17.49 10.98
C LEU A 168 11.50 18.30 11.70
N THR A 169 10.22 18.05 11.45
CA THR A 169 9.13 18.96 11.85
C THR A 169 8.21 18.38 12.92
N ARG A 170 8.33 17.10 13.25
CA ARG A 170 7.49 16.40 14.23
C ARG A 170 8.32 15.75 15.32
N SER A 171 7.71 15.61 16.48
CA SER A 171 8.31 15.01 17.67
C SER A 171 7.25 14.36 18.54
N VAL A 172 7.65 13.35 19.31
CA VAL A 172 6.81 12.82 20.39
C VAL A 172 6.88 13.78 21.57
N GLN A 173 5.75 14.33 21.99
CA GLN A 173 5.63 15.32 23.06
C GLN A 173 4.90 14.72 24.25
N ARG A 174 5.42 14.98 25.45
CA ARG A 174 4.78 14.62 26.72
C ARG A 174 3.73 15.68 27.07
N ILE A 175 2.52 15.22 27.37
CA ILE A 175 1.40 16.01 27.88
C ILE A 175 1.02 15.43 29.24
N GLY A 176 0.89 16.29 30.25
CA GLY A 176 0.27 15.92 31.52
C GLY A 176 -1.23 16.22 31.49
N ILE A 177 -2.05 15.26 31.85
CA ILE A 177 -3.49 15.47 32.10
C ILE A 177 -3.77 15.25 33.58
N LEU A 178 -4.52 16.18 34.17
CA LEU A 178 -5.08 16.04 35.51
C LEU A 178 -6.45 15.37 35.37
N GLU A 179 -6.56 14.11 35.80
CA GLU A 179 -7.80 13.35 35.76
C GLU A 179 -8.43 13.35 37.15
N THR A 180 -9.57 14.01 37.29
CA THR A 180 -10.34 14.02 38.54
C THR A 180 -11.14 12.73 38.64
N LYS A 181 -10.83 11.86 39.60
CA LYS A 181 -11.66 10.67 39.85
C LYS A 181 -13.01 11.10 40.40
N SER A 182 -14.06 10.97 39.57
CA SER A 182 -15.45 11.36 39.88
C SER A 182 -15.97 10.85 41.23
N LYS A 183 -15.47 9.70 41.72
CA LYS A 183 -15.93 9.10 42.98
C LYS A 183 -15.18 9.57 44.23
N THR A 184 -13.96 10.09 44.10
CA THR A 184 -13.12 10.41 45.27
C THR A 184 -12.66 11.86 45.31
N GLY A 185 -12.92 12.65 44.27
CA GLY A 185 -12.40 14.02 44.12
C GLY A 185 -10.88 14.08 43.97
N LEU A 186 -10.19 12.93 44.02
CA LEU A 186 -8.74 12.84 43.95
C LEU A 186 -8.28 13.14 42.52
N VAL A 187 -7.39 14.12 42.39
CA VAL A 187 -6.77 14.50 41.12
C VAL A 187 -5.55 13.61 40.90
N ASN A 188 -5.63 12.71 39.91
CA ASN A 188 -4.48 11.91 39.51
C ASN A 188 -3.80 12.57 38.30
N TYR A 189 -2.49 12.77 38.41
CA TYR A 189 -1.68 13.18 37.26
C TYR A 189 -1.39 11.97 36.37
N LYS A 190 -1.72 12.08 35.08
CA LYS A 190 -1.45 11.04 34.09
C LYS A 190 -0.60 11.61 32.97
N GLU A 191 0.49 10.92 32.68
CA GLU A 191 1.36 11.23 31.56
C GLU A 191 0.84 10.58 30.29
N LEU A 192 0.65 11.40 29.26
CA LEU A 192 0.27 10.96 27.92
C LEU A 192 1.28 11.50 26.92
N TYR A 193 1.47 10.76 25.83
CA TYR A 193 2.32 11.18 24.73
C TYR A 193 1.48 11.41 23.49
N ILE A 194 1.81 12.47 22.74
CA ILE A 194 1.21 12.77 21.44
C ILE A 194 2.30 13.01 20.39
N VAL A 195 1.93 12.84 19.13
CA VAL A 195 2.75 13.31 17.99
C VAL A 195 2.34 14.75 17.71
N GLY A 196 3.28 15.68 17.87
CA GLY A 196 3.05 17.11 17.66
C GLY A 196 4.15 17.77 16.84
N ASN A 197 3.85 18.95 16.29
CA ASN A 197 4.84 19.76 15.60
C ASN A 197 5.87 20.31 16.59
N ASN A 198 7.15 20.17 16.26
CA ASN A 198 8.25 20.78 17.03
C ASN A 198 8.38 22.28 16.69
N ARG A 199 9.46 22.94 17.13
CA ARG A 199 9.68 24.38 16.84
C ARG A 199 9.69 24.68 15.34
N LEU A 200 10.40 23.85 14.54
CA LEU A 200 10.47 24.00 13.09
C LEU A 200 9.10 23.76 12.43
N GLY A 201 8.36 22.74 12.87
CA GLY A 201 7.03 22.45 12.33
C GLY A 201 5.95 23.49 12.68
N LYS A 202 6.24 24.47 13.53
CA LYS A 202 5.36 25.60 13.84
C LYS A 202 5.72 26.86 13.05
N ASP A 203 6.89 26.88 12.41
CA ASP A 203 7.32 27.99 11.57
C ASP A 203 6.44 28.09 10.31
N PRO A 204 5.94 29.28 9.95
CA PRO A 204 5.07 29.47 8.78
C PRO A 204 5.75 29.07 7.46
N LEU A 205 7.04 29.35 7.30
CA LEU A 205 7.78 29.00 6.09
C LEU A 205 7.89 27.48 5.94
N PHE A 206 8.22 26.78 7.03
CA PHE A 206 8.23 25.33 7.04
C PHE A 206 6.83 24.74 6.82
N THR A 207 5.79 25.36 7.36
CA THR A 207 4.40 24.92 7.14
C THR A 207 4.02 24.98 5.65
N ILE A 208 4.36 26.07 4.97
CA ILE A 208 4.17 26.20 3.51
C ILE A 208 5.00 25.16 2.75
N LEU A 209 6.27 24.98 3.11
CA LEU A 209 7.15 23.98 2.51
C LEU A 209 6.57 22.56 2.66
N LEU A 210 6.11 22.20 3.86
CA LEU A 210 5.48 20.91 4.13
C LEU A 210 4.19 20.71 3.33
N PHE A 211 3.41 21.76 3.15
CA PHE A 211 2.22 21.73 2.29
C PHE A 211 2.60 21.47 0.83
N LEU A 212 3.58 22.19 0.29
CA LEU A 212 4.10 21.98 -1.07
C LEU A 212 4.68 20.57 -1.25
N LEU A 213 5.46 20.08 -0.28
CA LEU A 213 5.96 18.70 -0.30
C LEU A 213 4.83 17.67 -0.26
N THR A 214 3.75 17.98 0.45
CA THR A 214 2.55 17.13 0.52
C THR A 214 1.81 17.09 -0.81
N LEU A 215 1.63 18.23 -1.47
CA LEU A 215 1.09 18.30 -2.83
C LEU A 215 1.98 17.55 -3.84
N PHE A 216 3.30 17.74 -3.72
CA PHE A 216 4.27 17.10 -4.60
C PHE A 216 4.26 15.57 -4.45
N ARG A 217 4.28 15.04 -3.23
CA ARG A 217 4.23 13.58 -3.03
C ARG A 217 2.87 12.98 -3.36
N GLY A 218 1.79 13.66 -2.98
CA GLY A 218 0.43 13.10 -2.99
C GLY A 218 -0.30 13.30 -4.30
N ILE A 219 -0.15 14.45 -4.95
CA ILE A 219 -0.90 14.78 -6.18
C ILE A 219 -0.02 14.70 -7.40
N PHE A 220 1.17 15.30 -7.37
CA PHE A 220 2.01 15.42 -8.57
C PHE A 220 2.43 14.06 -9.14
N PHE A 221 2.93 13.12 -8.32
CA PHE A 221 3.28 11.79 -8.82
C PHE A 221 2.08 10.96 -9.26
N LEU A 222 0.93 11.06 -8.57
CA LEU A 222 -0.31 10.39 -9.00
C LEU A 222 -0.82 10.96 -10.32
N ALA A 223 -0.71 12.27 -10.54
CA ALA A 223 -1.04 12.93 -11.80
C ALA A 223 -0.12 12.47 -12.93
N ILE A 224 1.19 12.37 -12.69
CA ILE A 224 2.13 11.79 -13.67
C ILE A 224 1.72 10.37 -14.02
N LEU A 225 1.46 9.52 -13.03
CA LEU A 225 1.04 8.14 -13.26
C LEU A 225 -0.25 8.08 -14.09
N PHE A 226 -1.25 8.91 -13.76
CA PHE A 226 -2.50 8.99 -14.50
C PHE A 226 -2.30 9.40 -15.96
N ILE A 227 -1.52 10.47 -16.21
CA ILE A 227 -1.20 10.96 -17.56
C ILE A 227 -0.46 9.87 -18.35
N LEU A 228 0.53 9.21 -17.74
CA LEU A 228 1.26 8.11 -18.39
C LEU A 228 0.31 6.98 -18.79
N ASN A 229 -0.64 6.59 -17.93
CA ASN A 229 -1.60 5.54 -18.24
C ASN A 229 -2.55 5.92 -19.40
N ILE A 230 -2.96 7.19 -19.49
CA ILE A 230 -3.74 7.69 -20.63
C ILE A 230 -2.92 7.57 -21.93
N ILE A 231 -1.66 8.02 -21.91
CA ILE A 231 -0.77 7.98 -23.09
C ILE A 231 -0.52 6.53 -23.52
N ILE A 232 -0.26 5.63 -22.57
CA ILE A 232 -0.07 4.20 -22.82
C ILE A 232 -1.32 3.62 -23.47
N GLY A 233 -2.51 3.87 -22.91
CA GLY A 233 -3.78 3.41 -23.47
C GLY A 233 -4.02 3.92 -24.89
N TYR A 234 -3.74 5.20 -25.14
CA TYR A 234 -3.85 5.80 -26.47
C TYR A 234 -2.88 5.17 -27.48
N LYS A 235 -1.58 5.09 -27.15
CA LYS A 235 -0.57 4.49 -28.04
C LYS A 235 -0.84 3.01 -28.29
N PHE A 236 -1.28 2.28 -27.27
CA PHE A 236 -1.66 0.88 -27.40
C PHE A 236 -2.81 0.69 -28.41
N ARG A 237 -3.87 1.51 -28.32
CA ARG A 237 -4.97 1.51 -29.31
C ARG A 237 -4.47 1.83 -30.72
N LEU A 238 -3.63 2.86 -30.86
CA LEU A 238 -3.06 3.24 -32.16
C LEU A 238 -2.28 2.09 -32.79
N GLN A 239 -1.43 1.41 -32.03
CA GLN A 239 -0.66 0.26 -32.51
C GLN A 239 -1.56 -0.91 -32.91
N MET A 240 -2.63 -1.17 -32.14
CA MET A 240 -3.60 -2.20 -32.49
C MET A 240 -4.31 -1.91 -33.81
N HIS A 241 -4.71 -0.65 -34.05
CA HIS A 241 -5.31 -0.24 -35.33
C HIS A 241 -4.33 -0.36 -36.50
N LYS A 242 -3.07 0.10 -36.34
CA LYS A 242 -2.05 0.00 -37.39
C LYS A 242 -1.77 -1.45 -37.77
N LYS A 243 -1.61 -2.34 -36.77
CA LYS A 243 -1.37 -3.78 -37.02
C LYS A 243 -2.55 -4.45 -37.73
N THR A 244 -3.80 -4.05 -37.46
CA THR A 244 -4.98 -4.61 -38.15
C THR A 244 -5.04 -4.18 -39.63
N LYS A 245 -4.58 -2.97 -39.98
CA LYS A 245 -4.55 -2.49 -41.37
C LYS A 245 -3.42 -3.10 -42.23
N ILE A 246 -2.36 -3.61 -41.60
CA ILE A 246 -1.15 -4.09 -42.29
C ILE A 246 -1.16 -5.62 -42.47
N LEU A 247 -2.11 -6.37 -41.90
CA LEU A 247 -2.28 -7.78 -42.31
C LEU A 247 -2.86 -7.78 -43.73
N PRO A 248 -2.07 -8.14 -44.77
CA PRO A 248 -2.60 -8.23 -46.12
C PRO A 248 -3.39 -9.54 -46.24
N ASP A 249 -4.48 -9.50 -47.02
CA ASP A 249 -5.46 -10.58 -47.22
C ASP A 249 -4.91 -11.90 -47.83
N GLY A 250 -3.58 -12.10 -47.88
CA GLY A 250 -2.94 -13.26 -48.52
C GLY A 250 -1.71 -13.87 -47.84
N LEU A 251 -1.20 -13.35 -46.71
CA LEU A 251 0.02 -13.91 -46.10
C LEU A 251 -0.28 -15.09 -45.15
N SER A 252 0.02 -16.31 -45.63
CA SER A 252 0.16 -17.61 -44.94
C SER A 252 -0.60 -17.81 -43.61
N ILE A 253 -1.67 -18.61 -43.66
CA ILE A 253 -2.55 -19.03 -42.56
C ILE A 253 -1.79 -19.61 -41.34
N LEU A 254 -0.55 -20.08 -41.53
CA LEU A 254 0.29 -20.65 -40.47
C LEU A 254 1.01 -19.59 -39.62
N ASN A 255 1.53 -18.51 -40.22
CA ASN A 255 2.17 -17.42 -39.48
C ASN A 255 1.16 -16.49 -38.80
N SER A 256 -0.08 -16.44 -39.30
CA SER A 256 -1.13 -15.62 -38.69
C SER A 256 -1.51 -16.12 -37.28
N LYS A 257 -1.55 -17.44 -37.04
CA LYS A 257 -1.94 -17.99 -35.72
C LYS A 257 -0.97 -17.62 -34.60
N SER A 258 0.34 -17.62 -34.83
CA SER A 258 1.34 -17.25 -33.81
C SER A 258 1.31 -15.75 -33.51
N ILE A 259 1.19 -14.91 -34.54
CA ILE A 259 1.08 -13.46 -34.43
C ILE A 259 -0.23 -13.05 -33.71
N ILE A 260 -1.34 -13.74 -33.98
CA ILE A 260 -2.61 -13.49 -33.29
C ILE A 260 -2.48 -13.84 -31.79
N LYS A 261 -1.85 -14.97 -31.45
CA LYS A 261 -1.65 -15.37 -30.05
C LYS A 261 -0.80 -14.36 -29.27
N THR A 262 0.30 -13.88 -29.85
CA THR A 262 1.16 -12.87 -29.19
C THR A 262 0.42 -11.53 -29.02
N LYS A 263 -0.37 -11.10 -30.02
CA LYS A 263 -1.20 -9.89 -29.95
C LYS A 263 -2.20 -9.94 -28.79
N VAL A 264 -2.90 -11.07 -28.64
CA VAL A 264 -3.88 -11.26 -27.56
C VAL A 264 -3.20 -11.25 -26.19
N ALA A 265 -2.00 -11.83 -26.08
CA ALA A 265 -1.23 -11.81 -24.84
C ALA A 265 -0.78 -10.39 -24.47
N GLU A 266 -0.21 -9.64 -25.41
CA GLU A 266 0.19 -8.24 -25.21
C GLU A 266 -0.99 -7.34 -24.79
N GLU A 267 -2.16 -7.56 -25.39
CA GLU A 267 -3.38 -6.84 -25.05
C GLU A 267 -3.83 -7.11 -23.63
N LYS A 268 -3.91 -8.38 -23.23
CA LYS A 268 -4.29 -8.76 -21.87
C LYS A 268 -3.35 -8.18 -20.83
N VAL A 269 -2.05 -8.24 -21.07
CA VAL A 269 -1.02 -7.65 -20.19
C VAL A 269 -1.20 -6.14 -20.08
N THR A 270 -1.44 -5.44 -21.18
CA THR A 270 -1.59 -3.98 -21.15
C THR A 270 -2.85 -3.56 -20.41
N LYS A 271 -3.99 -4.26 -20.64
CA LYS A 271 -5.23 -4.05 -19.88
C LYS A 271 -5.05 -4.33 -18.39
N MET A 272 -4.33 -5.40 -18.05
CA MET A 272 -4.00 -5.75 -16.67
C MET A 272 -3.23 -4.61 -15.97
N ILE A 273 -2.15 -4.11 -16.58
CA ILE A 273 -1.35 -3.02 -16.01
C ILE A 273 -2.18 -1.73 -15.88
N MET A 274 -2.96 -1.37 -16.90
CA MET A 274 -3.84 -0.20 -16.83
C MET A 274 -4.85 -0.31 -15.68
N LEU A 275 -5.46 -1.49 -15.50
CA LEU A 275 -6.41 -1.71 -14.41
C LEU A 275 -5.72 -1.61 -13.05
N MET A 276 -4.53 -2.19 -12.90
CA MET A 276 -3.74 -2.07 -11.68
C MET A 276 -3.42 -0.61 -11.35
N CYS A 277 -2.94 0.16 -12.32
CA CYS A 277 -2.69 1.59 -12.14
C CYS A 277 -3.95 2.36 -11.74
N MET A 278 -5.12 2.02 -12.31
CA MET A 278 -6.38 2.65 -11.92
C MET A 278 -6.75 2.29 -10.48
N LEU A 279 -6.66 1.02 -10.08
CA LEU A 279 -6.88 0.60 -8.69
C LEU A 279 -5.92 1.30 -7.72
N TYR A 280 -4.66 1.48 -8.14
CA TYR A 280 -3.67 2.24 -7.39
C TYR A 280 -4.12 3.69 -7.18
N LEU A 281 -4.53 4.38 -8.25
CA LEU A 281 -5.02 5.75 -8.17
C LEU A 281 -6.26 5.86 -7.28
N PHE A 282 -7.24 4.99 -7.47
CA PHE A 282 -8.46 4.98 -6.64
C PHE A 282 -8.15 4.76 -5.16
N GLY A 283 -7.17 3.92 -4.82
CA GLY A 283 -6.76 3.70 -3.44
C GLY A 283 -5.96 4.86 -2.84
N ASN A 284 -5.04 5.45 -3.60
CA ASN A 284 -4.09 6.44 -3.06
C ASN A 284 -4.59 7.89 -3.15
N VAL A 285 -5.46 8.24 -4.11
CA VAL A 285 -5.96 9.62 -4.27
C VAL A 285 -6.73 10.11 -3.04
N PRO A 286 -7.73 9.36 -2.50
CA PRO A 286 -8.45 9.81 -1.31
C PRO A 286 -7.52 10.00 -0.11
N ASN A 287 -6.57 9.08 0.10
CA ASN A 287 -5.59 9.19 1.18
C ASN A 287 -4.67 10.42 1.00
N SER A 288 -4.25 10.72 -0.22
CA SER A 288 -3.39 11.87 -0.54
C SER A 288 -4.08 13.23 -0.39
N ILE A 289 -5.41 13.27 -0.57
CA ILE A 289 -6.22 14.48 -0.38
C ILE A 289 -6.44 14.77 1.12
N SER A 290 -6.45 13.75 1.98
CA SER A 290 -6.73 13.92 3.41
C SER A 290 -5.82 14.95 4.09
N PRO A 291 -4.47 14.90 3.98
CA PRO A 291 -3.59 15.94 4.55
C PRO A 291 -3.88 17.37 4.06
N ILE A 292 -4.37 17.52 2.83
CA ILE A 292 -4.73 18.82 2.24
C ILE A 292 -6.00 19.35 2.91
N LEU A 293 -7.04 18.51 3.04
CA LEU A 293 -8.27 18.86 3.76
C LEU A 293 -8.00 19.23 5.21
N PHE A 294 -7.07 18.53 5.88
CA PHE A 294 -6.63 18.88 7.22
C PHE A 294 -6.04 20.30 7.27
N THR A 295 -5.22 20.65 6.29
CA THR A 295 -4.57 21.97 6.21
C THR A 295 -5.59 23.08 5.93
N LEU A 296 -6.61 22.79 5.12
CA LEU A 296 -7.68 23.72 4.78
C LEU A 296 -8.72 23.93 5.91
N LYS A 297 -8.49 23.35 7.09
CA LYS A 297 -9.39 23.44 8.26
C LYS A 297 -10.84 23.01 7.92
N TYR A 298 -10.97 21.97 7.11
CA TYR A 298 -12.27 21.37 6.81
C TYR A 298 -12.96 20.89 8.11
N GLU A 299 -14.30 20.81 8.11
CA GLU A 299 -15.06 20.40 9.30
C GLU A 299 -14.54 19.08 9.88
N ILE A 300 -14.22 19.06 11.17
CA ILE A 300 -13.53 17.94 11.85
C ILE A 300 -14.26 16.61 11.64
N LEU A 301 -15.59 16.62 11.73
CA LEU A 301 -16.41 15.42 11.54
C LEU A 301 -16.31 14.87 10.12
N ALA A 302 -16.44 15.74 9.12
CA ALA A 302 -16.39 15.35 7.72
C ALA A 302 -14.97 14.92 7.32
N TYR A 303 -13.95 15.61 7.83
CA TYR A 303 -12.54 15.22 7.70
C TYR A 303 -12.28 13.82 8.25
N ASN A 304 -12.71 13.52 9.48
CA ASN A 304 -12.47 12.21 10.09
C ASN A 304 -13.18 11.06 9.34
N LYS A 305 -14.41 11.29 8.86
CA LYS A 305 -15.10 10.33 7.97
C LYS A 305 -14.32 10.12 6.67
N TYR A 306 -13.81 11.19 6.07
CA TYR A 306 -13.03 11.13 4.84
C TYR A 306 -11.70 10.38 5.04
N VAL A 307 -11.01 10.59 6.16
CA VAL A 307 -9.77 9.88 6.52
C VAL A 307 -10.01 8.36 6.57
N ILE A 308 -11.08 7.93 7.26
CA ILE A 308 -11.42 6.51 7.35
C ILE A 308 -11.75 5.95 5.96
N PHE A 309 -12.57 6.65 5.17
CA PHE A 309 -12.86 6.25 3.79
C PHE A 309 -11.58 6.12 2.95
N GLY A 310 -10.69 7.10 3.01
CA GLY A 310 -9.44 7.08 2.26
C GLY A 310 -8.50 5.96 2.69
N ASN A 311 -8.44 5.64 3.99
CA ASN A 311 -7.70 4.49 4.48
C ASN A 311 -8.34 3.18 4.03
N VAL A 312 -9.66 3.03 4.07
CA VAL A 312 -10.33 1.82 3.55
C VAL A 312 -9.99 1.59 2.08
N MET A 313 -10.09 2.64 1.25
CA MET A 313 -9.74 2.57 -0.17
C MET A 313 -8.27 2.22 -0.39
N LEU A 314 -7.36 2.84 0.38
CA LEU A 314 -5.93 2.55 0.32
C LEU A 314 -5.63 1.09 0.66
N PHE A 315 -6.21 0.54 1.73
CA PHE A 315 -5.91 -0.82 2.17
C PHE A 315 -6.54 -1.86 1.23
N ALA A 316 -7.77 -1.61 0.77
CA ALA A 316 -8.46 -2.48 -0.17
C ALA A 316 -7.70 -2.58 -1.50
N SER A 317 -7.16 -1.46 -2.02
CA SER A 317 -6.43 -1.48 -3.29
C SER A 317 -5.17 -2.35 -3.22
N ARG A 318 -4.45 -2.34 -2.09
CA ARG A 318 -3.22 -3.13 -1.87
C ARG A 318 -3.46 -4.65 -1.82
N GLY A 319 -4.68 -5.08 -1.48
CA GLY A 319 -5.08 -6.49 -1.59
C GLY A 319 -5.65 -6.86 -2.97
N SER A 320 -6.15 -5.88 -3.72
CA SER A 320 -6.93 -6.13 -4.93
C SER A 320 -6.14 -6.68 -6.12
N TYR A 321 -4.82 -6.49 -6.14
CA TYR A 321 -3.95 -6.93 -7.23
C TYR A 321 -4.00 -8.45 -7.46
N PHE A 322 -4.20 -9.24 -6.40
CA PHE A 322 -4.41 -10.69 -6.51
C PHE A 322 -5.53 -11.05 -7.48
N PHE A 323 -6.68 -10.37 -7.38
CA PHE A 323 -7.84 -10.64 -8.24
C PHE A 323 -7.58 -10.24 -9.69
N VAL A 324 -6.84 -9.14 -9.90
CA VAL A 324 -6.44 -8.71 -11.24
C VAL A 324 -5.53 -9.76 -11.90
N TYR A 325 -4.55 -10.30 -11.17
CA TYR A 325 -3.69 -11.37 -11.69
C TYR A 325 -4.47 -12.64 -11.99
N LEU A 326 -5.34 -13.06 -11.07
CA LEU A 326 -6.15 -14.25 -11.25
C LEU A 326 -7.03 -14.17 -12.50
N TYR A 327 -7.54 -12.98 -12.82
CA TYR A 327 -8.40 -12.75 -13.98
C TYR A 327 -7.61 -12.67 -15.30
N PHE A 328 -6.51 -11.91 -15.35
CA PHE A 328 -5.81 -11.63 -16.62
C PHE A 328 -4.68 -12.63 -16.95
N ASN A 329 -4.04 -13.24 -15.95
CA ASN A 329 -2.84 -14.04 -16.13
C ASN A 329 -3.12 -15.55 -15.96
N LYS A 330 -3.28 -16.26 -17.08
CA LYS A 330 -3.53 -17.71 -17.08
C LYS A 330 -2.39 -18.50 -16.45
N ASN A 331 -1.14 -18.07 -16.64
CA ASN A 331 0.02 -18.74 -16.06
C ASN A 331 0.03 -18.59 -14.54
N PHE A 332 -0.33 -17.41 -14.03
CA PHE A 332 -0.52 -17.17 -12.60
C PHE A 332 -1.61 -18.10 -12.02
N LYS A 333 -2.78 -18.19 -12.67
CA LYS A 333 -3.86 -19.10 -12.26
C LYS A 333 -3.41 -20.56 -12.22
N ASN A 334 -2.70 -21.02 -13.27
CA ASN A 334 -2.21 -22.40 -13.34
C ASN A 334 -1.15 -22.67 -12.26
N ALA A 335 -0.27 -21.71 -11.98
CA ALA A 335 0.71 -21.81 -10.91
C ALA A 335 0.03 -21.89 -9.52
N LEU A 336 -0.99 -21.06 -9.28
CA LEU A 336 -1.80 -21.11 -8.06
C LEU A 336 -2.49 -22.47 -7.88
N ILE A 337 -3.15 -22.99 -8.92
CA ILE A 337 -3.81 -24.31 -8.89
C ILE A 337 -2.80 -25.40 -8.53
N ARG A 338 -1.59 -25.38 -9.11
CA ARG A 338 -0.56 -26.38 -8.82
C ARG A 338 -0.03 -26.28 -7.39
N ILE A 339 0.12 -25.06 -6.85
CA ILE A 339 0.48 -24.88 -5.43
C ILE A 339 -0.60 -25.48 -4.53
N ILE A 340 -1.88 -25.18 -4.80
CA ILE A 340 -3.02 -25.72 -4.04
C ILE A 340 -3.05 -27.25 -4.14
N GLN A 341 -2.89 -27.82 -5.34
CA GLN A 341 -2.85 -29.27 -5.55
C GLN A 341 -1.70 -29.93 -4.76
N LYS A 342 -0.51 -29.34 -4.75
CA LYS A 342 0.63 -29.83 -3.96
C LYS A 342 0.31 -29.84 -2.47
N ILE A 343 -0.27 -28.76 -1.94
CA ILE A 343 -0.66 -28.68 -0.52
C ILE A 343 -1.71 -29.75 -0.18
N LEU A 344 -2.72 -29.92 -1.04
CA LEU A 344 -3.76 -30.95 -0.84
C LEU A 344 -3.21 -32.38 -0.91
N MET A 345 -2.23 -32.64 -1.78
CA MET A 345 -1.57 -33.96 -1.86
C MET A 345 -0.72 -34.25 -0.62
N VAL A 346 0.02 -33.27 -0.10
CA VAL A 346 0.81 -33.42 1.13
C VAL A 346 -0.09 -33.78 2.31
N ASN A 347 -1.25 -33.14 2.45
CA ASN A 347 -2.21 -33.46 3.51
C ASN A 347 -2.75 -34.89 3.40
N ARG A 348 -2.95 -35.42 2.17
CA ARG A 348 -3.38 -36.82 1.96
C ARG A 348 -2.29 -37.82 2.37
N THR A 349 -1.02 -37.47 2.17
CA THR A 349 0.09 -38.33 2.59
C THR A 349 0.25 -38.33 4.11
N ILE A 350 0.11 -37.17 4.76
CA ILE A 350 0.18 -37.05 6.23
C ILE A 350 -0.96 -37.84 6.89
N THR A 351 -2.20 -37.68 6.42
CA THR A 351 -3.36 -38.41 6.97
C THR A 351 -3.26 -39.93 6.78
N LYS A 352 -2.68 -40.40 5.66
CA LYS A 352 -2.36 -41.83 5.49
C LYS A 352 -1.33 -42.31 6.51
N PHE A 353 -0.26 -41.54 6.71
CA PHE A 353 0.80 -41.91 7.65
C PHE A 353 0.31 -41.95 9.10
N GLU A 354 -0.53 -40.99 9.52
CA GLU A 354 -1.19 -40.99 10.83
C GLU A 354 -2.06 -42.25 11.03
N SER A 355 -2.86 -42.61 10.02
CA SER A 355 -3.71 -43.81 10.09
C SER A 355 -2.93 -45.13 10.19
N GLU A 356 -1.73 -45.20 9.59
CA GLU A 356 -0.83 -46.35 9.67
C GLU A 356 -0.14 -46.47 11.05
N ILE A 357 0.14 -45.33 11.70
CA ILE A 357 0.69 -45.30 13.06
C ILE A 357 -0.37 -45.76 14.06
N ASP A 358 -1.60 -45.25 13.96
CA ASP A 358 -2.68 -45.62 14.87
C ASP A 358 -3.06 -47.11 14.77
N THR A 359 -3.02 -47.68 13.56
CA THR A 359 -3.23 -49.12 13.38
C THR A 359 -2.10 -49.95 14.01
N LYS A 360 -0.83 -49.54 13.86
CA LYS A 360 0.29 -50.25 14.51
C LYS A 360 0.25 -50.18 16.03
N ASN A 361 -0.08 -49.02 16.61
CA ASN A 361 -0.16 -48.83 18.06
C ASN A 361 -1.32 -49.64 18.67
N SER A 362 -2.47 -49.71 18.01
CA SER A 362 -3.59 -50.54 18.46
C SER A 362 -3.28 -52.04 18.37
N THR A 363 -2.50 -52.48 17.37
CA THR A 363 -2.06 -53.89 17.32
C THR A 363 -1.03 -54.23 18.38
N GLN A 364 -0.22 -53.26 18.82
CA GLN A 364 0.73 -53.44 19.92
C GLN A 364 0.06 -53.48 21.29
N MET A 365 -0.99 -52.71 21.54
CA MET A 365 -1.73 -52.78 22.82
C MET A 365 -2.63 -54.01 22.93
N ALA A 366 -3.01 -54.62 21.81
CA ALA A 366 -3.82 -55.84 21.79
C ALA A 366 -2.98 -57.12 21.98
N LYS A 367 -1.65 -57.01 21.96
CA LYS A 367 -0.70 -58.10 22.29
C LYS A 367 -0.17 -57.89 23.69
#